data_AF-A0A372QE00-F1
#
_entry.id   AF-A0A372QE00-F1
#
_cell.length_a   1.000
_cell.length_b   1.000
_cell.length_c   1.000
_cell.angle_alpha   90.00
_cell.angle_beta   90.00
_cell.angle_gamma   90.00
#
_symmetry.space_group_name_H-M   'P 1'
#
loop_
_entity.id
_entity.type
_entity.pdbx_description
1 polymer ?
#
loop_
_entity_poly.entity_id
_entity_poly.type
_entity_poly.pdbx_seq_one_letter_code
_entity_poly.pdbx_strand_id
1 'polypeptide(L)'
;METGPIIKLLDDSDSESKNDDGRKWDNLLKRCINASESDLDEFLVKLSSSLDIYLPKLNIFTSYLCRKYLQIAPIKNVLFVKFISLLITVVITENLQKSDIFGFSELLHDCVLLLWWAGNKDNNKPNSVFKLFKHIFGAIMDAKVLEVLISEVYGYHCLKRMLFDFNMVNQIDQRDLLKAVDLVAVLVGKCPEHKNDLLSEGYTIYKACSALLETLPPMFKIDNKEQHRNRRRADVPLSINDKQHLALLGMKIPQKPSDLPHFLRAIEQRKIDSFKLP
;
A
#
# COMPACT_ATOMS: atom_id res chain seq x y z
N MET A 1 -18.26 36.27 5.26
CA MET A 1 -17.98 34.85 4.93
C MET A 1 -19.27 34.11 5.15
N GLU A 2 -19.75 33.35 4.16
CA GLU A 2 -20.91 32.48 4.38
C GLU A 2 -20.59 31.49 5.53
N THR A 3 -21.47 31.44 6.52
CA THR A 3 -21.33 30.78 7.83
C THR A 3 -21.99 29.39 7.89
N GLY A 4 -22.33 28.79 6.73
CA GLY A 4 -23.00 27.50 6.67
C GLY A 4 -22.05 26.30 6.88
N PRO A 5 -22.55 25.15 7.35
CA PRO A 5 -21.76 23.91 7.46
C PRO A 5 -21.05 23.56 6.15
N ILE A 6 -19.80 23.08 6.24
CA ILE A 6 -18.97 22.75 5.07
C ILE A 6 -19.67 21.73 4.17
N ILE A 7 -20.36 20.75 4.77
CA ILE A 7 -21.07 19.69 4.05
C ILE A 7 -22.12 20.22 3.07
N LYS A 8 -22.73 21.39 3.34
CA LYS A 8 -23.72 21.98 2.42
C LYS A 8 -23.11 22.32 1.07
N LEU A 9 -21.82 22.67 1.02
CA LEU A 9 -21.14 22.93 -0.25
C LEU A 9 -20.99 21.67 -1.12
N LEU A 10 -20.98 20.48 -0.50
CA LEU A 10 -21.10 19.22 -1.24
C LEU A 10 -22.55 18.93 -1.62
N ASP A 11 -23.50 19.21 -0.75
CA ASP A 11 -24.93 19.01 -1.05
C ASP A 11 -25.39 19.88 -2.24
N ASP A 12 -24.98 21.15 -2.27
CA ASP A 12 -25.36 22.13 -3.30
C ASP A 12 -24.64 21.95 -4.66
N SER A 13 -23.73 20.98 -4.75
CA SER A 13 -22.94 20.69 -5.97
C SER A 13 -23.74 20.05 -7.11
N ASP A 14 -25.00 19.65 -6.87
CA ASP A 14 -25.88 19.02 -7.85
C ASP A 14 -26.47 20.00 -8.90
N SER A 15 -26.10 21.29 -8.87
CA SER A 15 -26.61 22.32 -9.78
C SER A 15 -25.85 22.38 -11.12
N GLU A 16 -26.56 22.01 -12.21
CA GLU A 16 -26.13 21.73 -13.60
C GLU A 16 -25.34 22.80 -14.39
N SER A 17 -24.81 23.85 -13.76
CA SER A 17 -24.06 24.89 -14.47
C SER A 17 -22.57 24.54 -14.61
N LYS A 18 -22.20 23.89 -15.73
CA LYS A 18 -20.83 23.45 -16.07
C LYS A 18 -19.72 24.52 -15.97
N ASN A 19 -20.06 25.81 -15.96
CA ASN A 19 -19.09 26.91 -15.84
C ASN A 19 -18.77 27.33 -14.39
N ASP A 20 -19.51 26.83 -13.40
CA ASP A 20 -19.38 27.23 -11.98
C ASP A 20 -18.70 26.14 -11.11
N ASP A 21 -18.55 24.92 -11.63
CA ASP A 21 -18.12 23.77 -10.82
C ASP A 21 -16.69 23.91 -10.29
N GLY A 22 -15.75 24.43 -11.08
CA GLY A 22 -14.37 24.68 -10.61
C GLY A 22 -14.31 25.71 -9.49
N ARG A 23 -15.16 26.75 -9.55
CA ARG A 23 -15.24 27.78 -8.49
C ARG A 23 -15.85 27.21 -7.22
N LYS A 24 -16.88 26.37 -7.33
CA LYS A 24 -17.50 25.66 -6.20
C LYS A 24 -16.47 24.78 -5.48
N TRP A 25 -15.70 23.97 -6.23
CA TRP A 25 -14.66 23.12 -5.65
C TRP A 25 -13.53 23.91 -5.00
N ASP A 26 -13.14 25.04 -5.60
CA ASP A 26 -12.17 25.96 -5.01
C ASP A 26 -12.66 26.57 -3.69
N ASN A 27 -13.95 26.92 -3.62
CA ASN A 27 -14.57 27.44 -2.40
C ASN A 27 -14.67 26.37 -1.32
N LEU A 28 -15.05 25.12 -1.68
CA LEU A 28 -15.06 23.99 -0.76
C LEU A 28 -13.67 23.76 -0.18
N LEU A 29 -12.65 23.64 -1.04
CA LEU A 29 -11.27 23.48 -0.60
C LEU A 29 -10.85 24.62 0.33
N LYS A 30 -11.13 25.87 -0.05
CA LYS A 30 -10.79 27.06 0.74
C LYS A 30 -11.46 27.02 2.11
N ARG A 31 -12.71 26.55 2.22
CA ARG A 31 -13.36 26.32 3.51
C ARG A 31 -12.66 25.22 4.30
N CYS A 32 -12.43 24.06 3.71
CA CYS A 32 -11.80 22.94 4.41
C CYS A 32 -10.43 23.28 5.01
N ILE A 33 -9.58 23.99 4.25
CA ILE A 33 -8.22 24.32 4.72
C ILE A 33 -8.18 25.46 5.75
N ASN A 34 -9.24 26.29 5.83
CA ASN A 34 -9.32 27.43 6.75
C ASN A 34 -10.35 27.23 7.87
N ALA A 35 -11.00 26.06 7.93
CA ALA A 35 -11.97 25.73 8.96
C ALA A 35 -11.32 25.64 10.34
N SER A 36 -12.12 25.85 11.38
CA SER A 36 -11.71 25.47 12.73
C SER A 36 -11.55 23.95 12.81
N GLU A 37 -10.79 23.47 13.80
CA GLU A 37 -10.59 22.04 14.00
C GLU A 37 -11.92 21.31 14.25
N SER A 38 -12.81 21.89 15.08
CA SER A 38 -14.13 21.32 15.33
C SER A 38 -15.01 21.26 14.09
N ASP A 39 -15.03 22.31 13.27
CA ASP A 39 -15.86 22.34 12.05
C ASP A 39 -15.35 21.33 11.01
N LEU A 40 -14.03 21.17 10.91
CA LEU A 40 -13.41 20.22 9.99
C LEU A 40 -13.65 18.77 10.46
N ASP A 41 -13.53 18.50 11.76
CA ASP A 41 -13.79 17.18 12.32
C ASP A 41 -15.27 16.79 12.15
N GLU A 42 -16.22 17.69 12.43
CA GLU A 42 -17.64 17.43 12.20
C GLU A 42 -17.91 17.09 10.73
N PHE A 43 -17.31 17.86 9.81
CA PHE A 43 -17.42 17.62 8.38
C PHE A 43 -16.90 16.23 7.99
N LEU A 44 -15.70 15.85 8.44
CA LEU A 44 -15.08 14.57 8.11
C LEU A 44 -15.80 13.38 8.73
N VAL A 45 -16.27 13.49 9.97
CA VAL A 45 -17.10 12.45 10.62
C VAL A 45 -18.40 12.24 9.87
N LYS A 46 -19.04 13.33 9.40
CA LYS A 46 -20.24 13.23 8.57
C LYS A 46 -19.97 12.56 7.22
N LEU A 47 -18.86 12.89 6.57
CA LEU A 47 -18.42 12.21 5.34
C LEU A 47 -18.17 10.72 5.58
N SER A 48 -17.47 10.38 6.65
CA SER A 48 -17.12 9.00 7.00
C SER A 48 -18.37 8.15 7.27
N SER A 49 -19.28 8.64 8.12
CA SER A 49 -20.52 7.94 8.48
C SER A 49 -21.49 7.76 7.30
N SER A 50 -21.44 8.65 6.31
CA SER A 50 -22.33 8.65 5.15
C SER A 50 -21.57 8.47 3.83
N LEU A 51 -20.45 7.75 3.86
CA LEU A 51 -19.54 7.66 2.71
C LEU A 51 -20.26 7.24 1.42
N ASP A 52 -21.19 6.30 1.49
CA ASP A 52 -21.91 5.78 0.32
C ASP A 52 -22.68 6.87 -0.43
N ILE A 53 -23.16 7.89 0.30
CA ILE A 53 -23.89 9.03 -0.26
C ILE A 53 -22.92 10.04 -0.87
N TYR A 54 -21.80 10.32 -0.19
CA TYR A 54 -20.86 11.37 -0.58
C TYR A 54 -19.73 10.90 -1.49
N LEU A 55 -19.52 9.59 -1.65
CA LEU A 55 -18.42 9.03 -2.43
C LEU A 55 -18.38 9.55 -3.88
N PRO A 56 -19.49 9.62 -4.63
CA PRO A 56 -19.46 10.20 -5.98
C PRO A 56 -19.00 11.66 -5.99
N LYS A 57 -19.47 12.46 -5.02
CA LYS A 57 -19.10 13.88 -4.89
C LYS A 57 -17.65 14.04 -4.48
N LEU A 58 -17.15 13.17 -3.59
CA LEU A 58 -15.75 13.13 -3.20
C LEU A 58 -14.85 12.77 -4.38
N ASN A 59 -15.22 11.79 -5.22
CA ASN A 59 -14.46 11.44 -6.41
C ASN A 59 -14.37 12.60 -7.40
N ILE A 60 -15.48 13.30 -7.65
CA ILE A 60 -15.47 14.49 -8.52
C ILE A 60 -14.54 15.57 -7.92
N PHE A 61 -14.66 15.81 -6.61
CA PHE A 61 -13.85 16.80 -5.92
C PHE A 61 -12.36 16.46 -5.95
N THR A 62 -11.96 15.23 -5.59
CA THR A 62 -10.55 14.82 -5.58
C THR A 62 -9.97 14.74 -6.98
N SER A 63 -10.74 14.29 -7.98
CA SER A 63 -10.30 14.28 -9.38
C SER A 63 -10.07 15.70 -9.90
N TYR A 64 -10.95 16.65 -9.54
CA TYR A 64 -10.75 18.07 -9.83
C TYR A 64 -9.45 18.59 -9.20
N LEU A 65 -9.21 18.30 -7.92
CA LEU A 65 -7.99 18.70 -7.23
C LEU A 65 -6.74 18.08 -7.89
N CYS A 66 -6.78 16.80 -8.25
CA CYS A 66 -5.72 16.13 -8.98
C CYS A 66 -5.41 16.87 -10.28
N ARG A 67 -6.42 17.12 -11.13
CA ARG A 67 -6.21 17.86 -12.39
C ARG A 67 -5.64 19.25 -12.17
N LYS A 68 -6.16 19.98 -11.19
CA LYS A 68 -5.71 21.33 -10.85
C LYS A 68 -4.25 21.36 -10.40
N TYR A 69 -3.88 20.50 -9.47
CA TYR A 69 -2.56 20.53 -8.83
C TYR A 69 -1.50 19.71 -9.56
N LEU A 70 -1.86 18.76 -10.42
CA LEU A 70 -0.92 18.05 -11.29
C LEU A 70 -0.43 18.92 -12.46
N GLN A 71 -1.20 19.92 -12.88
CA GLN A 71 -0.83 20.83 -13.97
C GLN A 71 0.05 22.00 -13.50
N ILE A 72 0.07 22.29 -12.20
CA ILE A 72 0.77 23.44 -11.62
C ILE A 72 2.00 22.92 -10.86
N ALA A 73 3.13 23.63 -10.94
CA ALA A 73 4.34 23.28 -10.20
C ALA A 73 4.02 23.06 -8.70
N PRO A 74 4.67 22.13 -7.99
CA PRO A 74 4.17 21.65 -6.70
C PRO A 74 4.16 22.79 -5.67
N ILE A 75 2.96 23.24 -5.29
CA ILE A 75 2.75 24.25 -4.26
C ILE A 75 2.76 23.53 -2.92
N LYS A 76 3.80 23.75 -2.10
CA LYS A 76 3.78 23.33 -0.70
C LYS A 76 2.65 24.06 0.01
N ASN A 77 1.64 23.33 0.45
CA ASN A 77 0.57 23.89 1.25
C ASN A 77 0.31 22.96 2.45
N VAL A 78 0.82 23.35 3.62
CA VAL A 78 0.72 22.57 4.85
C VAL A 78 -0.74 22.33 5.25
N LEU A 79 -1.61 23.32 5.06
CA LEU A 79 -3.03 23.19 5.37
C LEU A 79 -3.71 22.20 4.42
N PHE A 80 -3.31 22.20 3.15
CA PHE A 80 -3.78 21.21 2.18
C PHE A 80 -3.31 19.79 2.53
N VAL A 81 -2.04 19.62 2.88
CA VAL A 81 -1.50 18.34 3.37
C VAL A 81 -2.28 17.87 4.61
N LYS A 82 -2.56 18.77 5.56
CA LYS A 82 -3.34 18.45 6.76
C LYS A 82 -4.74 17.97 6.38
N PHE A 83 -5.43 18.70 5.49
CA PHE A 83 -6.76 18.33 5.02
C PHE A 83 -6.79 16.95 4.35
N ILE A 84 -5.92 16.70 3.36
CA ILE A 84 -5.87 15.40 2.67
C ILE A 84 -5.46 14.28 3.63
N SER A 85 -4.54 14.55 4.57
CA SER A 85 -4.18 13.57 5.59
C SER A 85 -5.38 13.15 6.44
N LEU A 86 -6.18 14.13 6.89
CA LEU A 86 -7.38 13.88 7.67
C LEU A 86 -8.47 13.18 6.85
N LEU A 87 -8.64 13.54 5.58
CA LEU A 87 -9.56 12.85 4.67
C LEU A 87 -9.19 11.36 4.54
N ILE A 88 -7.91 11.05 4.39
CA ILE A 88 -7.43 9.67 4.38
C ILE A 88 -7.71 8.99 5.72
N THR A 89 -7.28 9.57 6.84
CA THR A 89 -7.35 8.87 8.14
C THR A 89 -8.76 8.75 8.69
N VAL A 90 -9.60 9.77 8.55
CA VAL A 90 -10.95 9.81 9.18
C VAL A 90 -12.03 9.24 8.26
N VAL A 91 -11.86 9.39 6.94
CA VAL A 91 -12.86 8.92 5.97
C VAL A 91 -12.45 7.61 5.34
N ILE A 92 -11.26 7.54 4.72
CA ILE A 92 -10.89 6.37 3.92
C ILE A 92 -10.50 5.18 4.81
N THR A 93 -9.57 5.38 5.76
CA THR A 93 -9.07 4.31 6.62
C THR A 93 -10.21 3.70 7.47
N GLU A 94 -11.08 4.54 8.04
CA GLU A 94 -12.24 4.09 8.83
C GLU A 94 -13.28 3.31 8.00
N ASN A 95 -13.29 3.50 6.67
CA ASN A 95 -14.24 2.84 5.77
C ASN A 95 -13.60 1.79 4.85
N LEU A 96 -12.39 1.29 5.15
CA LEU A 96 -11.72 0.29 4.31
C LEU A 96 -12.56 -0.97 4.04
N GLN A 97 -13.44 -1.34 4.97
CA GLN A 97 -14.37 -2.47 4.80
C GLN A 97 -15.38 -2.26 3.67
N LYS A 98 -15.53 -1.03 3.16
CA LYS A 98 -16.37 -0.65 2.03
C LYS A 98 -15.59 -0.51 0.72
N SER A 99 -14.38 -1.09 0.65
CA SER A 99 -13.49 -1.01 -0.51
C SER A 99 -14.05 -1.67 -1.78
N ASP A 100 -15.08 -2.50 -1.64
CA ASP A 100 -15.82 -3.11 -2.74
C ASP A 100 -16.83 -2.14 -3.40
N ILE A 101 -17.14 -1.01 -2.75
CA ILE A 101 -18.00 0.02 -3.32
C ILE A 101 -17.30 0.68 -4.51
N PHE A 102 -18.02 0.78 -5.63
CA PHE A 102 -17.53 1.42 -6.84
C PHE A 102 -17.06 2.85 -6.57
N GLY A 103 -15.83 3.15 -6.99
CA GLY A 103 -15.21 4.47 -6.80
C GLY A 103 -14.44 4.63 -5.49
N PHE A 104 -14.48 3.68 -4.55
CA PHE A 104 -13.69 3.77 -3.31
C PHE A 104 -12.18 3.77 -3.60
N SER A 105 -11.73 2.84 -4.44
CA SER A 105 -10.33 2.74 -4.87
C SER A 105 -9.84 3.98 -5.61
N GLU A 106 -10.72 4.65 -6.37
CA GLU A 106 -10.43 5.92 -7.05
C GLU A 106 -10.23 7.04 -6.04
N LEU A 107 -11.09 7.15 -5.02
CA LEU A 107 -10.94 8.12 -3.93
C LEU A 107 -9.60 7.95 -3.21
N LEU A 108 -9.26 6.71 -2.85
CA LEU A 108 -7.99 6.38 -2.20
C LEU A 108 -6.80 6.75 -3.09
N HIS A 109 -6.84 6.36 -4.37
CA HIS A 109 -5.81 6.68 -5.35
C HIS A 109 -5.56 8.20 -5.45
N ASP A 110 -6.62 8.98 -5.63
CA ASP A 110 -6.51 10.43 -5.78
C ASP A 110 -5.98 11.09 -4.50
N CYS A 111 -6.46 10.68 -3.33
CA CYS A 111 -5.97 11.21 -2.06
C CYS A 111 -4.49 10.89 -1.84
N VAL A 112 -4.05 9.69 -2.17
CA VAL A 112 -2.63 9.28 -2.08
C VAL A 112 -1.76 10.09 -3.05
N LEU A 113 -2.23 10.34 -4.27
CA LEU A 113 -1.54 11.21 -5.22
C LEU A 113 -1.43 12.64 -4.68
N LEU A 114 -2.55 13.24 -4.25
CA LEU A 114 -2.57 14.61 -3.72
C LEU A 114 -1.64 14.78 -2.52
N LEU A 115 -1.65 13.80 -1.61
CA LEU A 115 -0.79 13.81 -0.44
C LEU A 115 0.70 13.78 -0.81
N TRP A 116 1.09 12.88 -1.73
CA TRP A 116 2.47 12.79 -2.21
C TRP A 116 2.95 14.11 -2.80
N TRP A 117 2.16 14.68 -3.72
CA TRP A 117 2.53 15.91 -4.42
C TRP A 117 2.62 17.12 -3.49
N ALA A 118 1.72 17.22 -2.52
CA ALA A 118 1.68 18.35 -1.60
C ALA A 118 2.78 18.27 -0.52
N GLY A 119 3.18 17.07 -0.11
CA GLY A 119 4.06 16.86 1.05
C GLY A 119 5.50 16.40 0.77
N ASN A 120 5.86 15.95 -0.43
CA ASN A 120 7.14 15.24 -0.65
C ASN A 120 8.33 16.09 -1.13
N LYS A 121 8.61 17.25 -0.50
CA LYS A 121 9.71 18.14 -0.94
C LYS A 121 10.90 18.33 0.02
N ASP A 122 10.94 17.68 1.19
CA ASP A 122 12.06 17.85 2.13
C ASP A 122 12.82 16.53 2.38
N ASN A 123 14.07 16.47 1.91
CA ASN A 123 14.94 15.28 1.94
C ASN A 123 15.51 14.92 3.33
N ASN A 124 15.25 15.72 4.38
CA ASN A 124 16.04 15.65 5.63
C ASN A 124 15.26 15.26 6.90
N LYS A 125 13.98 14.87 6.82
CA LYS A 125 13.21 14.34 7.96
C LYS A 125 12.33 13.17 7.50
N PRO A 126 11.98 12.21 8.39
CA PRO A 126 10.95 11.24 8.09
C PRO A 126 9.66 12.01 7.82
N ASN A 127 9.34 12.14 6.54
CA ASN A 127 8.21 12.92 6.06
C ASN A 127 6.93 12.36 6.71
N SER A 128 6.10 13.23 7.29
CA SER A 128 4.81 12.81 7.87
C SER A 128 3.96 12.04 6.84
N VAL A 129 4.13 12.34 5.55
CA VAL A 129 3.57 11.58 4.42
C VAL A 129 3.99 10.11 4.43
N PHE A 130 5.26 9.79 4.65
CA PHE A 130 5.72 8.39 4.66
C PHE A 130 5.15 7.62 5.85
N LYS A 131 5.07 8.27 7.02
CA LYS A 131 4.39 7.67 8.19
C LYS A 131 2.93 7.37 7.87
N LEU A 132 2.26 8.30 7.19
CA LEU A 132 0.88 8.11 6.78
C LEU A 132 0.75 6.97 5.75
N PHE A 133 1.61 6.88 4.75
CA PHE A 133 1.60 5.75 3.80
C PHE A 133 1.85 4.39 4.47
N LYS A 134 2.74 4.30 5.45
CA LYS A 134 2.89 3.08 6.26
C LYS A 134 1.60 2.74 6.98
N HIS A 135 0.96 3.74 7.58
CA HIS A 135 -0.31 3.56 8.27
C HIS A 135 -1.43 3.11 7.33
N ILE A 136 -1.56 3.71 6.13
CA ILE A 136 -2.51 3.29 5.10
C ILE A 136 -2.28 1.83 4.72
N PHE A 137 -1.04 1.45 4.41
CA PHE A 137 -0.72 0.09 4.02
C PHE A 137 -1.03 -0.91 5.14
N GLY A 138 -0.61 -0.61 6.38
CA GLY A 138 -0.93 -1.43 7.55
C GLY A 138 -2.43 -1.58 7.74
N ALA A 139 -3.20 -0.49 7.63
CA ALA A 139 -4.65 -0.53 7.76
C ALA A 139 -5.32 -1.37 6.66
N ILE A 140 -4.84 -1.31 5.41
CA ILE A 140 -5.31 -2.18 4.31
C ILE A 140 -5.08 -3.66 4.65
N MET A 141 -3.90 -3.98 5.18
CA MET A 141 -3.55 -5.33 5.59
C MET A 141 -4.41 -5.82 6.76
N ASP A 142 -4.62 -4.98 7.77
CA ASP A 142 -5.43 -5.29 8.95
C ASP A 142 -6.92 -5.45 8.60
N ALA A 143 -7.43 -4.60 7.69
CA ALA A 143 -8.78 -4.67 7.17
C ALA A 143 -8.99 -5.89 6.25
N LYS A 144 -7.92 -6.55 5.79
CA LYS A 144 -7.94 -7.69 4.86
C LYS A 144 -8.57 -7.37 3.50
N VAL A 145 -8.41 -6.14 3.03
CA VAL A 145 -9.03 -5.65 1.79
C VAL A 145 -8.05 -5.53 0.62
N LEU A 146 -6.81 -5.97 0.80
CA LEU A 146 -5.78 -5.91 -0.24
C LEU A 146 -6.24 -6.56 -1.56
N GLU A 147 -6.86 -7.75 -1.48
CA GLU A 147 -7.35 -8.51 -2.64
C GLU A 147 -8.40 -7.72 -3.44
N VAL A 148 -9.32 -7.04 -2.74
CA VAL A 148 -10.35 -6.20 -3.36
C VAL A 148 -9.70 -5.01 -4.09
N LEU A 149 -8.78 -4.32 -3.41
CA LEU A 149 -8.11 -3.14 -3.96
C LEU A 149 -7.26 -3.47 -5.19
N ILE A 150 -6.46 -4.54 -5.17
CA ILE A 150 -5.60 -4.90 -6.32
C ILE A 150 -6.37 -5.51 -7.50
N SER A 151 -7.61 -5.93 -7.29
CA SER A 151 -8.49 -6.42 -8.37
C SER A 151 -9.13 -5.28 -9.16
N GLU A 152 -9.10 -4.05 -8.63
CA GLU A 152 -9.61 -2.85 -9.28
C GLU A 152 -8.45 -1.99 -9.82
N VAL A 153 -8.67 -1.30 -10.95
CA VAL A 153 -7.63 -0.57 -11.69
C VAL A 153 -6.98 0.54 -10.86
N TYR A 154 -7.78 1.40 -10.22
CA TYR A 154 -7.26 2.48 -9.37
C TYR A 154 -6.60 1.96 -8.12
N GLY A 155 -7.15 0.91 -7.49
CA GLY A 155 -6.56 0.31 -6.29
C GLY A 155 -5.20 -0.34 -6.58
N TYR A 156 -5.10 -1.09 -7.67
CA TYR A 156 -3.83 -1.61 -8.20
C TYR A 156 -2.82 -0.48 -8.43
N HIS A 157 -3.22 0.57 -9.17
CA HIS A 157 -2.33 1.68 -9.46
C HIS A 157 -1.91 2.44 -8.20
N CYS A 158 -2.82 2.68 -7.26
CA CYS A 158 -2.54 3.34 -5.99
C CYS A 158 -1.46 2.58 -5.22
N LEU A 159 -1.64 1.27 -5.03
CA LEU A 159 -0.69 0.42 -4.30
C LEU A 159 0.64 0.31 -5.02
N LYS A 160 0.64 0.14 -6.35
CA LYS A 160 1.86 0.11 -7.17
C LYS A 160 2.67 1.39 -6.99
N ARG A 161 2.03 2.56 -7.12
CA ARG A 161 2.70 3.85 -6.96
C ARG A 161 3.22 4.03 -5.54
N MET A 162 2.41 3.73 -4.52
CA MET A 162 2.83 3.84 -3.13
C MET A 162 4.05 2.97 -2.84
N LEU A 163 4.03 1.70 -3.25
CA LEU A 163 5.11 0.76 -2.97
C LEU A 163 6.38 1.08 -3.75
N PHE A 164 6.27 1.37 -5.05
CA PHE A 164 7.43 1.44 -5.95
C PHE A 164 7.80 2.88 -6.32
N ASP A 165 6.88 3.67 -6.88
CA ASP A 165 7.18 5.05 -7.28
C ASP A 165 7.55 5.94 -6.09
N PHE A 166 6.84 5.75 -4.97
CA PHE A 166 7.08 6.48 -3.72
C PHE A 166 8.11 5.76 -2.84
N ASN A 167 8.61 4.61 -3.28
CA ASN A 167 9.63 3.80 -2.61
C ASN A 167 9.26 3.40 -1.17
N MET A 168 7.96 3.21 -0.88
CA MET A 168 7.51 2.77 0.44
C MET A 168 7.82 1.29 0.71
N VAL A 169 8.10 0.49 -0.32
CA VAL A 169 8.47 -0.93 -0.18
C VAL A 169 9.69 -1.14 0.72
N ASN A 170 10.60 -0.18 0.80
CA ASN A 170 11.79 -0.26 1.66
C ASN A 170 11.53 0.27 3.09
N GLN A 171 10.32 0.79 3.35
CA GLN A 171 9.97 1.42 4.62
C GLN A 171 8.81 0.73 5.34
N ILE A 172 8.02 -0.09 4.66
CA ILE A 172 6.94 -0.90 5.24
C ILE A 172 7.55 -2.10 5.99
N ASP A 173 6.82 -2.58 7.00
CA ASP A 173 7.23 -3.75 7.76
C ASP A 173 7.36 -4.98 6.84
N GLN A 174 8.47 -5.71 7.00
CA GLN A 174 8.79 -6.86 6.17
C GLN A 174 7.73 -7.96 6.28
N ARG A 175 7.11 -8.16 7.46
CA ARG A 175 6.06 -9.16 7.66
C ARG A 175 4.81 -8.80 6.86
N ASP A 176 4.44 -7.53 6.81
CA ASP A 176 3.27 -7.10 6.06
C ASP A 176 3.49 -7.20 4.55
N LEU A 177 4.70 -6.89 4.07
CA LEU A 177 5.08 -7.12 2.68
C LEU A 177 5.07 -8.61 2.31
N LEU A 178 5.56 -9.50 3.19
CA LEU A 178 5.51 -10.95 2.95
C LEU A 178 4.07 -11.45 2.82
N LYS A 179 3.18 -11.04 3.74
CA LYS A 179 1.75 -11.37 3.65
C LYS A 179 1.12 -10.85 2.35
N ALA A 180 1.43 -9.61 1.96
CA ALA A 180 0.91 -9.02 0.74
C ALA A 180 1.37 -9.78 -0.51
N VAL A 181 2.65 -10.15 -0.56
CA VAL A 181 3.24 -10.95 -1.64
C VAL A 181 2.59 -12.33 -1.72
N ASP A 182 2.32 -12.98 -0.59
CA ASP A 182 1.61 -14.26 -0.56
C ASP A 182 0.19 -14.15 -1.13
N LEU A 183 -0.55 -13.10 -0.77
CA LEU A 183 -1.89 -12.83 -1.31
C LEU A 183 -1.85 -12.60 -2.83
N VAL A 184 -0.93 -11.76 -3.31
CA VAL A 184 -0.76 -11.49 -4.74
C VAL A 184 -0.40 -12.78 -5.49
N ALA A 185 0.49 -13.60 -4.95
CA ALA A 185 0.87 -14.86 -5.58
C ALA A 185 -0.28 -15.86 -5.68
N VAL A 186 -1.17 -15.90 -4.68
CA VAL A 186 -2.40 -16.70 -4.74
C VAL A 186 -3.30 -16.24 -5.88
N LEU A 187 -3.45 -14.92 -6.08
CA LEU A 187 -4.25 -14.35 -7.16
C LEU A 187 -3.66 -14.64 -8.54
N VAL A 188 -2.35 -14.43 -8.70
CA VAL A 188 -1.62 -14.75 -9.94
C VAL A 188 -1.79 -16.24 -10.28
N GLY A 189 -1.68 -17.13 -9.28
CA GLY A 189 -1.88 -18.57 -9.48
C GLY A 189 -3.30 -18.97 -9.88
N LYS A 190 -4.31 -18.15 -9.57
CA LYS A 190 -5.72 -18.36 -9.99
C LYS A 190 -6.04 -17.74 -11.35
N CYS A 191 -5.22 -16.79 -11.83
CA CYS A 191 -5.48 -16.07 -13.07
C CYS A 191 -5.34 -17.00 -14.29
N PRO A 192 -6.41 -17.20 -15.10
CA PRO A 192 -6.38 -18.10 -16.26
C PRO A 192 -5.31 -17.71 -17.30
N GLU A 193 -5.10 -16.41 -17.50
CA GLU A 193 -4.09 -15.86 -18.41
C GLU A 193 -2.67 -16.23 -17.97
N HIS A 194 -2.44 -16.34 -16.67
CA HIS A 194 -1.14 -16.72 -16.09
C HIS A 194 -1.03 -18.22 -15.79
N LYS A 195 -2.06 -19.03 -16.12
CA LYS A 195 -2.12 -20.46 -15.77
C LYS A 195 -1.35 -21.35 -16.74
N ASN A 196 -1.21 -20.92 -17.99
CA ASN A 196 -0.65 -21.72 -19.09
C ASN A 196 0.57 -21.09 -19.77
N ASP A 197 0.79 -19.78 -19.61
CA ASP A 197 2.01 -19.13 -20.06
C ASP A 197 3.10 -19.26 -18.99
N LEU A 198 4.37 -19.31 -19.44
CA LEU A 198 5.54 -19.29 -18.56
C LEU A 198 5.32 -18.26 -17.46
N LEU A 199 5.05 -18.75 -16.25
CA LEU A 199 4.98 -17.94 -15.06
C LEU A 199 6.17 -17.00 -15.08
N SER A 200 5.91 -15.70 -14.88
CA SER A 200 6.97 -14.69 -14.94
C SER A 200 8.16 -15.16 -14.08
N GLU A 201 9.37 -14.80 -14.49
CA GLU A 201 10.59 -15.14 -13.76
C GLU A 201 10.43 -14.84 -12.26
N GLY A 202 9.78 -13.71 -11.94
CA GLY A 202 9.37 -13.33 -10.59
C GLY A 202 8.53 -14.38 -9.87
N TYR A 203 7.46 -14.91 -10.47
CA TYR A 203 6.62 -15.92 -9.82
C TYR A 203 7.34 -17.27 -9.61
N THR A 204 8.25 -17.62 -10.51
CA THR A 204 9.10 -18.81 -10.33
C THR A 204 10.08 -18.62 -9.17
N ILE A 205 10.70 -17.44 -9.05
CA ILE A 205 11.54 -17.05 -7.91
C ILE A 205 10.73 -17.08 -6.61
N TYR A 206 9.51 -16.53 -6.61
CA TYR A 206 8.61 -16.58 -5.45
C TYR A 206 8.36 -18.02 -4.99
N LYS A 207 8.01 -18.94 -5.91
CA LYS A 207 7.76 -20.35 -5.57
C LYS A 207 8.98 -21.00 -4.93
N ALA A 208 10.16 -20.77 -5.48
CA ALA A 208 11.41 -21.28 -4.93
C ALA A 208 11.69 -20.71 -3.52
N CYS A 209 11.51 -19.41 -3.32
CA CYS A 209 11.64 -18.79 -2.01
C CYS A 209 10.65 -19.34 -0.99
N SER A 210 9.37 -19.48 -1.35
CA SER A 210 8.33 -20.02 -0.46
C SER A 210 8.64 -21.47 -0.06
N ALA A 211 9.02 -22.32 -1.01
CA ALA A 211 9.41 -23.69 -0.71
C ALA A 211 10.59 -23.75 0.27
N LEU A 212 11.64 -22.95 0.05
CA LEU A 212 12.80 -22.91 0.94
C LEU A 212 12.46 -22.37 2.34
N LEU A 213 11.58 -21.37 2.45
CA LEU A 213 11.14 -20.85 3.76
C LEU A 213 10.31 -21.88 4.55
N GLU A 214 9.64 -22.80 3.88
CA GLU A 214 8.94 -23.91 4.52
C GLU A 214 9.88 -25.04 4.94
N THR A 215 10.83 -25.43 4.07
CA THR A 215 11.66 -26.62 4.28
C THR A 215 12.88 -26.37 5.18
N LEU A 216 13.49 -25.18 5.14
CA LEU A 216 14.74 -24.92 5.86
C LEU A 216 14.58 -24.77 7.37
N PRO A 217 13.63 -23.97 7.92
CA PRO A 217 13.52 -23.82 9.38
C PRO A 217 13.40 -25.12 10.19
N PRO A 218 12.61 -26.14 9.78
CA PRO A 218 12.56 -27.41 10.50
C PRO A 218 13.86 -28.21 10.37
N MET A 219 14.59 -28.15 9.25
CA MET A 219 15.85 -28.88 9.05
C MET A 219 16.95 -28.48 10.05
N PHE A 220 16.96 -27.22 10.51
CA PHE A 220 17.96 -26.72 11.46
C PHE A 220 17.50 -26.72 12.92
N LYS A 221 16.23 -27.09 13.20
CA LYS A 221 15.74 -27.34 14.57
C LYS A 221 16.12 -28.73 15.09
N ILE A 222 16.57 -29.61 14.21
CA ILE A 222 17.08 -30.95 14.53
C ILE A 222 18.51 -30.78 15.05
N ASP A 223 18.67 -30.51 16.34
CA ASP A 223 19.81 -30.88 17.22
C ASP A 223 19.98 -29.87 18.37
N ASN A 224 19.09 -29.94 19.36
CA ASN A 224 19.30 -29.30 20.67
C ASN A 224 19.43 -30.31 21.82
N LYS A 225 19.51 -31.63 21.54
CA LYS A 225 19.68 -32.63 22.61
C LYS A 225 20.96 -33.45 22.55
N GLU A 226 21.64 -33.57 21.41
CA GLU A 226 22.89 -34.33 21.36
C GLU A 226 23.83 -33.79 20.29
N GLN A 227 24.67 -32.80 20.62
CA GLN A 227 26.04 -32.71 20.08
C GLN A 227 26.79 -31.51 20.67
N HIS A 228 27.35 -31.72 21.87
CA HIS A 228 28.44 -30.90 22.39
C HIS A 228 29.80 -31.22 21.74
N ARG A 229 29.85 -31.81 20.54
CA ARG A 229 31.10 -32.23 19.90
C ARG A 229 31.14 -31.87 18.42
N ASN A 230 32.13 -31.02 18.11
CA ASN A 230 32.72 -30.72 16.81
C ASN A 230 32.07 -29.60 15.98
N ARG A 231 32.83 -28.51 15.83
CA ARG A 231 32.74 -27.48 14.78
C ARG A 231 32.93 -28.09 13.36
N ARG A 232 32.12 -29.05 12.96
CA ARG A 232 32.08 -29.56 11.58
C ARG A 232 30.86 -28.98 10.89
N ARG A 233 31.04 -28.62 9.62
CA ARG A 233 30.00 -28.12 8.71
C ARG A 233 28.76 -29.00 8.89
N ALA A 234 27.62 -28.39 9.19
CA ALA A 234 26.37 -29.11 9.19
C ALA A 234 26.10 -29.50 7.73
N ASP A 235 26.45 -30.73 7.34
CA ASP A 235 25.99 -31.33 6.08
C ASP A 235 24.51 -31.65 6.27
N VAL A 236 23.68 -30.60 6.25
CA VAL A 236 22.22 -30.74 6.27
C VAL A 236 21.84 -31.35 4.91
N PRO A 237 21.30 -32.58 4.86
CA PRO A 237 20.95 -33.20 3.60
C PRO A 237 19.76 -32.46 2.98
N LEU A 238 20.05 -31.56 2.04
CA LEU A 238 19.04 -30.88 1.23
C LEU A 238 18.39 -31.87 0.26
N SER A 239 17.08 -31.74 0.09
CA SER A 239 16.37 -32.41 -1.00
C SER A 239 16.90 -31.94 -2.36
N ILE A 240 16.71 -32.75 -3.41
CA ILE A 240 17.07 -32.37 -4.79
C ILE A 240 16.36 -31.07 -5.17
N ASN A 241 15.09 -30.91 -4.78
CA ASN A 241 14.29 -29.73 -5.07
C ASN A 241 14.85 -28.48 -4.36
N ASP A 242 15.24 -28.56 -3.10
CA ASP A 242 15.83 -27.41 -2.40
C ASP A 242 17.16 -26.98 -3.03
N LYS A 243 17.97 -27.94 -3.52
CA LYS A 243 19.20 -27.63 -4.27
C LYS A 243 18.91 -26.90 -5.59
N GLN A 244 17.87 -27.31 -6.31
CA GLN A 244 17.43 -26.65 -7.53
C GLN A 244 16.90 -25.24 -7.25
N HIS A 245 16.09 -25.06 -6.20
CA HIS A 245 15.63 -23.74 -5.77
C HIS A 245 16.79 -22.82 -5.39
N LEU A 246 17.78 -23.30 -4.65
CA LEU A 246 18.97 -22.53 -4.31
C LEU A 246 19.79 -22.14 -5.54
N ALA A 247 19.93 -23.05 -6.52
CA ALA A 247 20.59 -22.77 -7.78
C ALA A 247 19.84 -21.70 -8.58
N LEU A 248 18.50 -21.76 -8.65
CA LEU A 248 17.66 -20.75 -9.29
C LEU A 248 17.85 -19.37 -8.64
N LEU A 249 17.97 -19.32 -7.31
CA LEU A 249 18.19 -18.08 -6.58
C LEU A 249 19.66 -17.62 -6.60
N GLY A 250 20.60 -18.43 -7.12
CA GLY A 250 22.04 -18.16 -7.04
C GLY A 250 22.55 -18.07 -5.59
N MET A 251 21.89 -18.76 -4.64
CA MET A 251 22.20 -18.72 -3.22
C MET A 251 22.94 -19.99 -2.79
N LYS A 252 23.90 -19.84 -1.86
CA LYS A 252 24.60 -20.98 -1.24
C LYS A 252 23.99 -21.27 0.13
N ILE A 253 23.84 -22.54 0.47
CA ILE A 253 23.35 -22.96 1.79
C ILE A 253 24.29 -22.45 2.91
N PRO A 254 23.76 -21.94 4.04
CA PRO A 254 24.56 -21.63 5.21
C PRO A 254 25.33 -22.87 5.72
N GLN A 255 26.62 -22.70 5.98
CA GLN A 255 27.47 -23.79 6.50
C GLN A 255 27.39 -23.95 8.03
N LYS A 256 26.82 -22.94 8.72
CA LYS A 256 26.67 -22.92 10.17
C LYS A 256 25.22 -22.61 10.54
N PRO A 257 24.68 -23.22 11.61
CA PRO A 257 23.36 -22.90 12.13
C PRO A 257 23.21 -21.41 12.50
N SER A 258 24.29 -20.77 12.97
CA SER A 258 24.31 -19.34 13.30
C SER A 258 23.99 -18.41 12.13
N ASP A 259 24.24 -18.87 10.91
CA ASP A 259 24.07 -18.06 9.68
C ASP A 259 22.63 -18.18 9.14
N LEU A 260 21.85 -19.14 9.65
CA LEU A 260 20.50 -19.42 9.18
C LEU A 260 19.54 -18.24 9.34
N PRO A 261 19.48 -17.50 10.47
CA PRO A 261 18.56 -16.37 10.58
C PRO A 261 18.80 -15.29 9.52
N HIS A 262 20.07 -15.01 9.21
CA HIS A 262 20.44 -14.07 8.15
C HIS A 262 20.09 -14.62 6.76
N PHE A 263 20.29 -15.91 6.55
CA PHE A 263 19.94 -16.59 5.31
C PHE A 263 18.43 -16.58 5.04
N LEU A 264 17.61 -16.89 6.05
CA LEU A 264 16.15 -16.86 5.94
C LEU A 264 15.66 -15.44 5.63
N ARG A 265 16.20 -14.41 6.29
CA ARG A 265 15.90 -13.01 5.95
C ARG A 265 16.25 -12.65 4.52
N ALA A 266 17.36 -13.17 4.00
CA ALA A 266 17.73 -12.94 2.60
C ALA A 266 16.75 -13.62 1.63
N ILE A 267 16.24 -14.82 1.96
CA ILE A 267 15.19 -15.48 1.18
C ILE A 267 13.87 -14.70 1.25
N GLU A 268 13.47 -14.23 2.44
CA GLU A 268 12.29 -13.38 2.62
C GLU A 268 12.38 -12.09 1.79
N GLN A 269 13.54 -11.42 1.81
CA GLN A 269 13.75 -10.22 1.00
C GLN A 269 13.68 -10.53 -0.49
N ARG A 270 14.32 -11.63 -0.92
CA ARG A 270 14.28 -12.06 -2.33
C ARG A 270 12.87 -12.46 -2.79
N LYS A 271 12.06 -13.01 -1.88
CA LYS A 271 10.63 -13.28 -2.10
C LYS A 271 9.87 -11.98 -2.36
N ILE A 272 10.12 -10.93 -1.57
CA ILE A 272 9.52 -9.60 -1.80
C ILE A 272 9.98 -9.01 -3.14
N ASP A 273 11.29 -9.08 -3.41
CA ASP A 273 11.89 -8.49 -4.61
C ASP A 273 11.46 -9.19 -5.90
N SER A 274 10.96 -10.43 -5.81
CA SER A 274 10.44 -11.17 -6.98
C SER A 274 9.24 -10.48 -7.65
N PHE A 275 8.52 -9.61 -6.92
CA PHE A 275 7.41 -8.79 -7.44
C PHE A 275 7.82 -7.34 -7.76
N LYS A 276 9.10 -7.00 -7.62
CA LYS A 276 9.67 -5.72 -8.09
C LYS A 276 10.12 -5.76 -9.54
N LEU A 277 10.34 -6.96 -10.07
CA LEU A 277 10.84 -7.16 -11.44
C LEU A 277 9.72 -6.79 -12.45
N PRO A 278 10.07 -6.07 -13.53
CA PRO A 278 9.11 -5.59 -14.53
C PRO A 278 8.41 -6.71 -15.29
#